data_AF-A0A946YM57-F1
#
_entry.id   AF-A0A946YM57-F1
#
_cell.length_a   1.000
_cell.length_b   1.000
_cell.length_c   1.000
_cell.angle_alpha   90.00
_cell.angle_beta   90.00
_cell.angle_gamma   90.00
#
_symmetry.space_group_name_H-M   'P 1'
#
loop_
_entity.id
_entity.type
_entity.pdbx_description
1 polymer ?
#
loop_
_entity_poly.entity_id
_entity_poly.type
_entity_poly.pdbx_seq_one_letter_code
_entity_poly.pdbx_strand_id
1 'polypeptide(L)'
;RYGEPSIADQLAQLQHDGATKIAILPLYPQYASSTTGSSFDAVASYARRARWVPELRFIANYHDRPAYINACAAQIRRHWDAHGRADKLLYSFHGLPKFHLDKGDPYYCHCHKTVRLINQALELDPADTLTTFQSRFGRTEWLRPYTDETLKALPGQGCTSVDVFCPGFAADCLETLEEIAVENKNYFIEAGGEQYRYIAALNSSDEHIAALTDLLNANLQDWLQLPARNSALCQQQAQQAKDNYPAA
;
A
#
# COMPACT_ATOMS: atom_id res chain seq x y z
N ARG A 1 -9.51 8.31 -0.26
CA ARG A 1 -10.80 7.73 -0.70
C ARG A 1 -11.96 8.12 0.22
N TYR A 2 -11.83 7.90 1.52
CA TYR A 2 -12.87 8.19 2.53
C TYR A 2 -12.47 9.28 3.54
N GLY A 3 -11.25 9.81 3.45
CA GLY A 3 -10.79 10.93 4.26
C GLY A 3 -10.84 12.24 3.49
N GLU A 4 -10.61 13.33 4.23
CA GLU A 4 -10.48 14.68 3.70
C GLU A 4 -9.00 15.09 3.60
N PRO A 5 -8.56 15.73 2.51
CA PRO A 5 -9.36 16.10 1.34
C PRO A 5 -9.74 14.92 0.43
N SER A 6 -10.90 14.99 -0.22
CA SER A 6 -11.36 13.95 -1.15
C SER A 6 -10.52 13.86 -2.43
N ILE A 7 -10.55 12.70 -3.11
CA ILE A 7 -9.83 12.50 -4.39
C ILE A 7 -10.33 13.47 -5.47
N ALA A 8 -11.66 13.70 -5.53
CA ALA A 8 -12.23 14.58 -6.53
C ALA A 8 -11.82 16.04 -6.33
N ASP A 9 -11.77 16.50 -5.06
CA ASP A 9 -11.39 17.88 -4.75
C ASP A 9 -9.91 18.12 -5.03
N GLN A 10 -9.05 17.15 -4.73
CA GLN A 10 -7.63 17.23 -5.07
C GLN A 10 -7.39 17.24 -6.58
N LEU A 11 -8.12 16.42 -7.36
CA LEU A 11 -8.03 16.46 -8.81
C LEU A 11 -8.51 17.81 -9.38
N ALA A 12 -9.62 18.34 -8.85
CA ALA A 12 -10.11 19.67 -9.21
C ALA A 12 -9.09 20.78 -8.90
N GLN A 13 -8.47 20.72 -7.72
CA GLN A 13 -7.46 21.68 -7.31
C GLN A 13 -6.22 21.62 -8.20
N LEU A 14 -5.69 20.42 -8.48
CA LEU A 14 -4.55 20.25 -9.39
C LEU A 14 -4.84 20.82 -10.77
N GLN A 15 -6.03 20.56 -11.33
CA GLN A 15 -6.41 21.16 -12.61
C GLN A 15 -6.58 22.68 -12.54
N HIS A 16 -7.14 23.20 -11.44
CA HIS A 16 -7.24 24.63 -11.20
C HIS A 16 -5.86 25.30 -11.18
N ASP A 17 -4.88 24.64 -10.56
CA ASP A 17 -3.47 25.06 -10.52
C ASP A 17 -2.75 24.87 -11.87
N GLY A 18 -3.47 24.37 -12.88
CA GLY A 18 -3.01 24.27 -14.26
C GLY A 18 -2.28 22.97 -14.59
N ALA A 19 -2.42 21.93 -13.75
CA ALA A 19 -1.91 20.59 -14.06
C ALA A 19 -2.70 19.98 -15.23
N THR A 20 -1.98 19.60 -16.28
CA THR A 20 -2.54 18.94 -17.46
C THR A 20 -2.24 17.44 -17.50
N LYS A 21 -1.30 16.99 -16.67
CA LYS A 21 -0.86 15.61 -16.53
C LYS A 21 -0.83 15.25 -15.05
N ILE A 22 -1.54 14.20 -14.66
CA ILE A 22 -1.70 13.79 -13.26
C ILE A 22 -1.36 12.31 -13.12
N ALA A 23 -0.44 12.01 -12.21
CA ALA A 23 -0.09 10.66 -11.84
C ALA A 23 -0.78 10.30 -10.53
N ILE A 24 -1.45 9.15 -10.50
CA ILE A 24 -2.15 8.64 -9.34
C ILE A 24 -1.43 7.38 -8.88
N LEU A 25 -0.90 7.45 -7.66
CA LEU A 25 -0.25 6.36 -6.97
C LEU A 25 -1.02 6.05 -5.68
N PRO A 26 -1.94 5.08 -5.69
CA PRO A 26 -2.51 4.53 -4.48
C PRO A 26 -1.40 3.91 -3.63
N LEU A 27 -1.33 4.24 -2.34
CA LEU A 27 -0.31 3.73 -1.41
C LEU A 27 -0.65 2.32 -0.89
N TYR A 28 -1.17 1.47 -1.78
CA TYR A 28 -1.38 0.04 -1.56
C TYR A 28 -0.45 -0.72 -2.49
N PRO A 29 0.59 -1.40 -1.99
CA PRO A 29 1.52 -2.12 -2.84
C PRO A 29 0.83 -3.22 -3.65
N GLN A 30 -0.03 -4.01 -3.00
CA GLN A 30 -0.83 -5.07 -3.61
C GLN A 30 -2.18 -4.51 -4.08
N TYR A 31 -2.48 -4.68 -5.37
CA TYR A 31 -3.81 -4.35 -5.88
C TYR A 31 -4.90 -5.16 -5.16
N ALA A 32 -5.96 -4.48 -4.73
CA ALA A 32 -7.27 -5.06 -4.45
C ALA A 32 -8.35 -4.16 -5.05
N SER A 33 -9.47 -4.76 -5.48
CA SER A 33 -10.63 -4.03 -5.97
C SER A 33 -11.24 -3.12 -4.90
N SER A 34 -11.22 -3.56 -3.64
CA SER A 34 -11.74 -2.80 -2.49
C SER A 34 -10.90 -1.57 -2.11
N THR A 35 -9.61 -1.52 -2.51
CA THR A 35 -8.70 -0.42 -2.19
C THR A 35 -8.31 0.38 -3.42
N THR A 36 -7.45 -0.20 -4.27
CA THR A 36 -6.93 0.42 -5.48
C THR A 36 -8.03 0.58 -6.53
N GLY A 37 -8.86 -0.45 -6.72
CA GLY A 37 -10.02 -0.37 -7.62
C GLY A 37 -11.00 0.73 -7.21
N SER A 38 -11.41 0.77 -5.94
CA SER A 38 -12.26 1.83 -5.38
C SER A 38 -11.65 3.23 -5.52
N SER A 39 -10.31 3.35 -5.45
CA SER A 39 -9.60 4.61 -5.69
C SER A 39 -9.67 5.00 -7.18
N PHE A 40 -9.52 4.04 -8.09
CA PHE A 40 -9.71 4.27 -9.52
C PHE A 40 -11.16 4.68 -9.84
N ASP A 41 -12.16 4.06 -9.23
CA ASP A 41 -13.58 4.42 -9.42
C ASP A 41 -13.83 5.89 -9.08
N ALA A 42 -13.19 6.41 -8.03
CA ALA A 42 -13.29 7.82 -7.66
C ALA A 42 -12.66 8.75 -8.72
N VAL A 43 -11.48 8.38 -9.25
CA VAL A 43 -10.81 9.10 -10.33
C VAL A 43 -11.66 9.08 -11.61
N ALA A 44 -12.20 7.92 -11.99
CA ALA A 44 -13.06 7.76 -13.16
C ALA A 44 -14.37 8.56 -13.01
N SER A 45 -14.96 8.56 -11.81
CA SER A 45 -16.17 9.35 -11.50
C SER A 45 -15.93 10.86 -11.61
N TYR A 46 -14.73 11.32 -11.26
CA TYR A 46 -14.30 12.69 -11.50
C TYR A 46 -14.15 12.96 -13.01
N ALA A 47 -13.37 12.14 -13.71
CA ALA A 47 -13.07 12.31 -15.13
C ALA A 47 -14.34 12.31 -16.00
N ARG A 48 -15.34 11.49 -15.67
CA ARG A 48 -16.65 11.47 -16.35
C ARG A 48 -17.40 12.81 -16.30
N ARG A 49 -17.17 13.63 -15.26
CA ARG A 49 -17.84 14.93 -15.08
C ARG A 49 -17.01 16.12 -15.56
N ALA A 50 -15.70 15.96 -15.66
CA ALA A 50 -14.80 17.03 -16.07
C ALA A 50 -15.03 17.39 -17.55
N ARG A 51 -15.18 18.69 -17.83
CA ARG A 51 -15.24 19.18 -19.23
C ARG A 51 -13.91 19.01 -19.97
N TRP A 52 -12.81 19.12 -19.23
CA TRP A 52 -11.47 18.90 -19.73
C TRP A 52 -10.78 17.86 -18.87
N VAL A 53 -10.63 16.65 -19.39
CA VAL A 53 -9.97 15.54 -18.68
C VAL A 53 -8.45 15.68 -18.87
N PRO A 54 -7.64 15.69 -17.80
CA PRO A 54 -6.18 15.75 -17.93
C PRO A 54 -5.62 14.39 -18.41
N GLU A 55 -4.37 14.35 -18.85
CA GLU A 55 -3.68 13.07 -19.05
C GLU A 55 -3.52 12.38 -17.69
N LEU A 56 -4.00 11.14 -17.58
CA LEU A 56 -3.95 10.37 -16.33
C LEU A 56 -3.01 9.18 -16.46
N ARG A 57 -2.13 9.01 -15.47
CA ARG A 57 -1.37 7.76 -15.26
C ARG A 57 -1.77 7.15 -13.94
N PHE A 58 -2.31 5.95 -13.97
CA PHE A 58 -2.75 5.25 -12.78
C PHE A 58 -1.85 4.04 -12.51
N ILE A 59 -1.14 4.05 -11.39
CA ILE A 59 -0.23 2.98 -11.00
C ILE A 59 -1.02 1.97 -10.17
N ALA A 60 -1.35 0.82 -10.76
CA ALA A 60 -2.25 -0.15 -10.15
C ALA A 60 -1.62 -0.97 -9.00
N ASN A 61 -0.31 -1.18 -9.00
CA ASN A 61 0.40 -1.90 -7.95
C ASN A 61 1.91 -1.72 -8.09
N TYR A 62 2.64 -2.07 -7.04
CA TYR A 62 4.11 -2.05 -7.02
C TYR A 62 4.71 -3.11 -6.07
N HIS A 63 3.89 -4.06 -5.61
CA HIS A 63 4.24 -5.07 -4.60
C HIS A 63 5.45 -5.95 -4.93
N ASP A 64 5.80 -6.13 -6.20
CA ASP A 64 6.88 -6.98 -6.66
C ASP A 64 8.09 -6.19 -7.20
N ARG A 65 8.08 -4.86 -7.05
CA ARG A 65 9.21 -4.03 -7.48
C ARG A 65 10.42 -4.29 -6.60
N PRO A 66 11.62 -4.47 -7.18
CA PRO A 66 12.84 -4.72 -6.42
C PRO A 66 13.10 -3.68 -5.33
N ALA A 67 12.90 -2.38 -5.61
CA ALA A 67 13.10 -1.32 -4.63
C ALA A 67 12.15 -1.44 -3.43
N TYR A 68 10.88 -1.79 -3.66
CA TYR A 68 9.90 -2.00 -2.58
C TYR A 68 10.26 -3.24 -1.74
N ILE A 69 10.57 -4.36 -2.38
CA ILE A 69 10.99 -5.60 -1.71
C ILE A 69 12.24 -5.36 -0.86
N ASN A 70 13.22 -4.63 -1.40
CA ASN A 70 14.46 -4.30 -0.69
C ASN A 70 14.20 -3.39 0.51
N ALA A 71 13.28 -2.43 0.39
CA ALA A 71 12.88 -1.59 1.53
C ALA A 71 12.23 -2.43 2.65
N CYS A 72 11.34 -3.37 2.31
CA CYS A 72 10.76 -4.31 3.28
C CYS A 72 11.84 -5.17 3.96
N ALA A 73 12.75 -5.76 3.17
CA ALA A 73 13.81 -6.59 3.70
C ALA A 73 14.78 -5.77 4.59
N ALA A 74 15.12 -4.54 4.22
CA ALA A 74 15.94 -3.65 5.01
C ALA A 74 15.28 -3.29 6.35
N GLN A 75 13.98 -3.03 6.36
CA GLN A 75 13.22 -2.76 7.58
C GLN A 75 13.24 -3.96 8.55
N ILE A 76 13.03 -5.16 8.03
CA ILE A 76 13.08 -6.39 8.84
C ILE A 76 14.49 -6.64 9.38
N ARG A 77 15.53 -6.47 8.55
CA ARG A 77 16.94 -6.60 9.00
C ARG A 77 17.26 -5.61 10.12
N ARG A 78 16.91 -4.33 9.96
CA ARG A 78 17.12 -3.31 11.00
C ARG A 78 16.47 -3.70 12.32
N HIS A 79 15.25 -4.25 12.25
CA HIS A 79 14.57 -4.74 13.44
C HIS A 79 15.34 -5.89 14.10
N TRP A 80 15.81 -6.87 13.33
CA TRP A 80 16.59 -8.00 13.84
C TRP A 80 17.96 -7.60 14.37
N ASP A 81 18.64 -6.64 13.75
CA ASP A 81 19.92 -6.11 14.24
C ASP A 81 19.76 -5.48 15.63
N ALA A 82 18.61 -4.85 15.90
CA ALA A 82 18.32 -4.20 17.17
C ALA A 82 17.74 -5.14 18.24
N HIS A 83 17.00 -6.18 17.84
CA HIS A 83 16.16 -6.97 18.76
C HIS A 83 16.43 -8.47 18.74
N GLY A 84 17.29 -8.95 17.84
CA GLY A 84 17.40 -10.35 17.50
C GLY A 84 16.21 -10.85 16.66
N ARG A 85 16.28 -12.10 16.23
CA ARG A 85 15.27 -12.76 15.39
C ARG A 85 14.40 -13.70 16.23
N ALA A 86 13.09 -13.71 15.96
CA ALA A 86 12.14 -14.66 16.55
C ALA A 86 12.18 -16.05 15.89
N ASP A 87 11.48 -17.03 16.50
CA ASP A 87 11.29 -18.38 15.95
C ASP A 87 10.56 -18.34 14.60
N LYS A 88 9.61 -17.41 14.44
CA LYS A 88 8.85 -17.20 13.20
C LYS A 88 8.77 -15.72 12.83
N LEU A 89 8.83 -15.47 11.52
CA LEU A 89 8.41 -14.20 10.91
C LEU A 89 7.02 -14.37 10.30
N LEU A 90 6.02 -13.69 10.85
CA LEU A 90 4.66 -13.71 10.36
C LEU A 90 4.36 -12.44 9.55
N TYR A 91 3.98 -12.64 8.29
CA TYR A 91 3.47 -11.59 7.43
C TYR A 91 1.95 -11.50 7.56
N SER A 92 1.46 -10.39 8.10
CA SER A 92 0.03 -10.14 8.23
C SER A 92 -0.44 -9.19 7.12
N PHE A 93 -1.50 -9.57 6.41
CA PHE A 93 -2.17 -8.74 5.42
C PHE A 93 -3.62 -8.49 5.83
N HIS A 94 -4.21 -7.37 5.43
CA HIS A 94 -5.64 -7.18 5.67
C HIS A 94 -6.45 -8.25 4.94
N GLY A 95 -7.41 -8.86 5.63
CA GLY A 95 -8.26 -9.89 5.05
C GLY A 95 -9.18 -9.32 3.97
N LEU A 96 -9.56 -10.18 3.03
CA LEU A 96 -10.68 -9.92 2.13
C LEU A 96 -11.66 -11.09 2.19
N PRO A 97 -12.96 -10.85 2.00
CA PRO A 97 -13.90 -11.94 1.74
C PRO A 97 -13.42 -12.77 0.54
N LYS A 98 -13.41 -14.10 0.70
CA LYS A 98 -12.88 -15.06 -0.29
C LYS A 98 -13.50 -14.89 -1.68
N PHE A 99 -14.75 -14.46 -1.76
CA PHE A 99 -15.42 -14.25 -3.04
C PHE A 99 -14.71 -13.22 -3.94
N HIS A 100 -13.92 -12.28 -3.40
CA HIS A 100 -13.14 -11.35 -4.23
C HIS A 100 -12.11 -12.12 -5.06
N LEU A 101 -11.37 -13.05 -4.42
CA LEU A 101 -10.45 -13.94 -5.10
C LEU A 101 -11.19 -14.79 -6.15
N ASP A 102 -12.35 -15.35 -5.79
CA ASP A 102 -13.15 -16.17 -6.71
C ASP A 102 -13.64 -15.38 -7.95
N LYS A 103 -13.78 -14.05 -7.81
CA LYS A 103 -14.11 -13.13 -8.91
C LYS A 103 -12.88 -12.59 -9.66
N GLY A 104 -11.69 -13.09 -9.36
CA GLY A 104 -10.45 -12.73 -10.05
C GLY A 104 -9.69 -11.54 -9.46
N ASP A 105 -9.97 -11.14 -8.22
CA ASP A 105 -9.15 -10.15 -7.52
C ASP A 105 -7.74 -10.72 -7.27
N PRO A 106 -6.67 -10.04 -7.74
CA PRO A 106 -5.31 -10.57 -7.66
C PRO A 106 -4.68 -10.43 -6.26
N TYR A 107 -5.35 -9.79 -5.31
CA TYR A 107 -4.78 -9.44 -3.99
C TYR A 107 -4.08 -10.60 -3.30
N TYR A 108 -4.76 -11.75 -3.17
CA TYR A 108 -4.19 -12.95 -2.54
C TYR A 108 -2.87 -13.38 -3.19
N CYS A 109 -2.84 -13.44 -4.53
CA CYS A 109 -1.65 -13.80 -5.29
C CYS A 109 -0.53 -12.77 -5.12
N HIS A 110 -0.87 -11.48 -5.08
CA HIS A 110 0.09 -10.40 -4.84
C HIS A 110 0.69 -10.47 -3.42
N CYS A 111 -0.11 -10.78 -2.39
CA CYS A 111 0.37 -10.98 -1.02
C CYS A 111 1.41 -12.10 -0.97
N HIS A 112 1.08 -13.27 -1.51
CA HIS A 112 2.01 -14.41 -1.54
C HIS A 112 3.26 -14.15 -2.39
N LYS A 113 3.12 -13.44 -3.52
CA LYS A 113 4.29 -13.03 -4.33
C LYS A 113 5.20 -12.07 -3.55
N THR A 114 4.61 -11.11 -2.83
CA THR A 114 5.36 -10.17 -1.97
C THR A 114 6.17 -10.93 -0.93
N VAL A 115 5.52 -11.83 -0.18
CA VAL A 115 6.19 -12.63 0.86
C VAL A 115 7.31 -13.47 0.27
N ARG A 116 7.07 -14.17 -0.85
CA ARG A 116 8.10 -14.97 -1.51
C ARG A 116 9.32 -14.12 -1.88
N LEU A 117 9.12 -12.92 -2.42
CA LEU A 117 10.22 -12.04 -2.83
C LEU A 117 10.96 -11.45 -1.61
N ILE A 118 10.25 -11.10 -0.53
CA ILE A 118 10.89 -10.65 0.72
C ILE A 118 11.71 -11.79 1.34
N ASN A 119 11.16 -13.01 1.42
CA ASN A 119 11.88 -14.17 1.94
C ASN A 119 13.12 -14.49 1.10
N GLN A 120 13.04 -14.39 -0.23
CA GLN A 120 14.20 -14.53 -1.10
C GLN A 120 15.25 -13.45 -0.83
N ALA A 121 14.83 -12.20 -0.66
CA ALA A 121 15.75 -11.11 -0.34
C ALA A 121 16.38 -11.25 1.05
N LEU A 122 15.70 -11.88 2.01
CA LEU A 122 16.17 -12.15 3.37
C LEU A 122 16.87 -13.51 3.54
N GLU A 123 16.92 -14.33 2.50
CA GLU A 123 17.48 -15.69 2.52
C GLU A 123 16.82 -16.60 3.58
N LEU A 124 15.50 -16.51 3.73
CA LEU A 124 14.74 -17.28 4.72
C LEU A 124 14.21 -18.59 4.15
N ASP A 125 14.20 -19.62 5.00
CA ASP A 125 13.46 -20.84 4.75
C ASP A 125 11.94 -20.55 4.83
N PRO A 126 11.12 -20.98 3.86
CA PRO A 126 9.67 -20.91 3.96
C PRO A 126 9.10 -21.46 5.27
N ALA A 127 9.74 -22.48 5.87
CA ALA A 127 9.35 -23.05 7.14
C ALA A 127 9.44 -22.07 8.32
N ASP A 128 10.28 -21.05 8.23
CA ASP A 128 10.46 -20.01 9.28
C ASP A 128 9.46 -18.87 9.16
N THR A 129 8.59 -18.91 8.15
CA THR A 129 7.70 -17.80 7.82
C THR A 129 6.26 -18.22 7.69
N LEU A 130 5.35 -17.31 8.01
CA LEU A 130 3.91 -17.51 7.90
C LEU A 130 3.29 -16.34 7.14
N THR A 131 2.24 -16.61 6.38
CA THR A 131 1.41 -15.56 5.75
C THR A 131 0.00 -15.72 6.25
N THR A 132 -0.55 -14.69 6.88
CA THR A 132 -1.88 -14.69 7.46
C THR A 132 -2.67 -13.45 7.05
N PHE A 133 -3.97 -13.50 7.28
CA PHE A 133 -4.91 -12.43 6.97
C PHE A 133 -5.65 -11.97 8.22
N GLN A 134 -5.55 -10.68 8.54
CA GLN A 134 -6.14 -10.04 9.73
C GLN A 134 -7.50 -9.38 9.43
N SER A 135 -8.15 -8.80 10.44
CA SER A 135 -9.34 -7.95 10.31
C SER A 135 -10.47 -8.57 9.47
N ARG A 136 -11.20 -9.53 10.06
CA ARG A 136 -12.38 -10.16 9.43
C ARG A 136 -13.68 -9.64 10.04
N PHE A 137 -14.70 -9.43 9.20
CA PHE A 137 -16.02 -8.96 9.64
C PHE A 137 -17.17 -9.73 8.98
N GLY A 138 -18.26 -9.89 9.72
CA GLY A 138 -19.46 -10.56 9.23
C GLY A 138 -19.32 -12.08 9.11
N ARG A 139 -20.26 -12.71 8.39
CA ARG A 139 -20.44 -14.18 8.37
C ARG A 139 -19.90 -14.86 7.11
N THR A 140 -19.43 -14.09 6.14
CA THR A 140 -18.89 -14.64 4.88
C THR A 140 -17.55 -15.32 5.14
N GLU A 141 -17.13 -16.21 4.25
CA GLU A 141 -15.77 -16.76 4.32
C GLU A 141 -14.74 -15.71 3.88
N TRP A 142 -13.64 -15.63 4.64
CA TRP A 142 -12.51 -14.73 4.38
C TRP A 142 -11.27 -15.53 3.95
N LEU A 143 -10.29 -14.83 3.38
CA LEU A 143 -8.99 -15.39 3.07
C LEU A 143 -8.32 -15.95 4.34
N ARG A 144 -7.71 -17.12 4.21
CA ARG A 144 -7.05 -17.89 5.28
C ARG A 144 -5.58 -18.09 4.96
N PRO A 145 -4.73 -18.36 5.97
CA PRO A 145 -5.05 -18.51 7.40
C PRO A 145 -5.33 -17.18 8.12
N TYR A 146 -6.12 -17.21 9.20
CA TYR A 146 -6.45 -16.00 9.97
C TYR A 146 -5.35 -15.67 10.99
N THR A 147 -4.99 -14.38 11.11
CA THR A 147 -3.87 -13.95 11.97
C THR A 147 -4.12 -14.30 13.44
N ASP A 148 -5.33 -14.02 13.94
CA ASP A 148 -5.72 -14.26 15.34
C ASP A 148 -5.69 -15.76 15.71
N GLU A 149 -6.27 -16.61 14.86
CA GLU A 149 -6.27 -18.06 15.07
C GLU A 149 -4.86 -18.65 14.98
N THR A 150 -4.04 -18.15 14.06
CA THR A 150 -2.65 -18.61 13.89
C THR A 150 -1.84 -18.29 15.14
N LEU A 151 -1.91 -17.05 15.64
CA LEU A 151 -1.16 -16.62 16.82
C LEU A 151 -1.59 -17.37 18.10
N LYS A 152 -2.88 -17.68 18.26
CA LYS A 152 -3.37 -18.51 19.38
C LYS A 152 -2.85 -19.95 19.32
N ALA A 153 -2.61 -20.48 18.12
CA ALA A 153 -2.19 -21.88 17.94
C ALA A 153 -0.67 -22.08 18.04
N LEU A 154 0.12 -21.06 17.73
CA LEU A 154 1.59 -21.17 17.61
C LEU A 154 2.31 -21.63 18.89
N PRO A 155 2.00 -21.11 20.09
CA PRO A 155 2.67 -21.58 21.31
C PRO A 155 2.47 -23.07 21.59
N GLY A 156 1.27 -23.60 21.31
CA GLY A 156 0.99 -25.04 21.42
C GLY A 156 1.79 -25.91 20.44
N GLN A 157 2.43 -25.31 19.44
CA GLN A 157 3.32 -25.97 18.47
C GLN A 157 4.80 -25.79 18.82
N GLY A 158 5.11 -25.22 19.98
CA GLY A 158 6.47 -24.96 20.45
C GLY A 158 7.09 -23.66 19.94
N CYS A 159 6.32 -22.77 19.31
CA CYS A 159 6.77 -21.44 18.90
C CYS A 159 6.67 -20.47 20.08
N THR A 160 7.81 -20.05 20.62
CA THR A 160 7.88 -19.19 21.82
C THR A 160 8.01 -17.72 21.48
N SER A 161 8.52 -17.40 20.28
CA SER A 161 8.70 -16.02 19.84
C SER A 161 8.22 -15.78 18.41
N VAL A 162 7.62 -14.61 18.14
CA VAL A 162 7.17 -14.19 16.81
C VAL A 162 7.47 -12.72 16.52
N ASP A 163 7.98 -12.46 15.31
CA ASP A 163 8.07 -11.12 14.72
C ASP A 163 6.96 -10.97 13.69
N VAL A 164 6.21 -9.87 13.72
CA VAL A 164 5.07 -9.63 12.81
C VAL A 164 5.33 -8.41 11.94
N PHE A 165 5.21 -8.57 10.62
CA PHE A 165 5.37 -7.48 9.64
C PHE A 165 4.15 -7.37 8.74
N CYS A 166 3.74 -6.13 8.43
CA CYS A 166 2.53 -5.84 7.65
C CYS A 166 2.85 -5.19 6.28
N PRO A 167 3.32 -5.95 5.27
CA PRO A 167 3.72 -5.41 3.95
C PRO A 167 2.54 -4.96 3.07
N GLY A 168 1.31 -4.99 3.59
CA GLY A 168 0.13 -4.40 2.95
C GLY A 168 -0.07 -2.92 3.24
N PHE A 169 0.65 -2.37 4.23
CA PHE A 169 0.49 -1.00 4.71
C PHE A 169 1.78 -0.20 4.48
N ALA A 170 1.67 0.90 3.75
CA ALA A 170 2.79 1.81 3.47
C ALA A 170 3.24 2.59 4.72
N ALA A 171 2.32 2.85 5.65
CA ALA A 171 2.54 3.55 6.91
C ALA A 171 1.71 2.88 8.01
N ASP A 172 2.14 3.07 9.26
CA ASP A 172 1.41 2.59 10.42
C ASP A 172 0.04 3.27 10.54
N CYS A 173 -0.95 2.48 10.93
CA CYS A 173 -2.33 2.89 11.07
C CYS A 173 -2.98 2.17 12.26
N LEU A 174 -4.29 2.37 12.45
CA LEU A 174 -5.01 1.76 13.55
C LEU A 174 -4.93 0.22 13.50
N GLU A 175 -5.07 -0.35 12.31
CA GLU A 175 -5.02 -1.78 12.05
C GLU A 175 -3.62 -2.40 12.31
N THR A 176 -2.55 -1.61 12.28
CA THR A 176 -1.22 -2.11 12.64
C THR A 176 -0.90 -1.87 14.12
N LEU A 177 -1.20 -0.68 14.65
CA LEU A 177 -0.80 -0.31 16.01
C LEU A 177 -1.72 -0.88 17.09
N GLU A 178 -3.02 -0.93 16.86
CA GLU A 178 -3.97 -1.48 17.85
C GLU A 178 -4.20 -2.96 17.61
N GLU A 179 -4.60 -3.36 16.40
CA GLU A 179 -4.95 -4.76 16.14
C GLU A 179 -3.70 -5.65 16.17
N ILE A 180 -2.63 -5.30 15.45
CA ILE A 180 -1.43 -6.15 15.40
C ILE A 180 -0.55 -5.98 16.63
N ALA A 181 -0.11 -4.75 16.94
CA ALA A 181 0.87 -4.56 18.01
C ALA A 181 0.29 -4.75 19.43
N VAL A 182 -1.04 -4.64 19.63
CA VAL A 182 -1.68 -4.79 20.95
C VAL A 182 -2.56 -6.04 21.02
N GLU A 183 -3.65 -6.13 20.24
CA GLU A 183 -4.63 -7.22 20.37
C GLU A 183 -4.02 -8.59 20.03
N ASN A 184 -3.35 -8.70 18.89
CA ASN A 184 -2.74 -9.96 18.43
C ASN A 184 -1.52 -10.35 19.27
N LYS A 185 -0.81 -9.37 19.84
CA LYS A 185 0.20 -9.62 20.86
C LYS A 185 -0.41 -10.32 22.08
N ASN A 186 -1.53 -9.83 22.60
CA ASN A 186 -2.19 -10.44 23.75
C ASN A 186 -2.61 -11.89 23.45
N TYR A 187 -3.15 -12.15 22.25
CA TYR A 187 -3.51 -13.52 21.85
C TYR A 187 -2.33 -14.50 21.88
N PHE A 188 -1.17 -14.08 21.40
CA PHE A 188 0.03 -14.92 21.40
C PHE A 188 0.55 -15.17 22.83
N ILE A 189 0.62 -14.12 23.64
CA ILE A 189 1.13 -14.22 25.02
C ILE A 189 0.17 -15.03 25.91
N GLU A 190 -1.13 -14.80 25.83
CA GLU A 190 -2.14 -15.56 26.58
C GLU A 190 -2.18 -17.05 26.20
N ALA A 191 -1.84 -17.38 24.95
CA ALA A 191 -1.72 -18.76 24.48
C ALA A 191 -0.43 -19.46 24.95
N GLY A 192 0.47 -18.76 25.65
CA GLY A 192 1.73 -19.29 26.19
C GLY A 192 2.99 -18.89 25.43
N GLY A 193 2.89 -17.94 24.50
CA GLY A 193 4.06 -17.33 23.86
C GLY A 193 4.84 -16.43 24.81
N GLU A 194 6.15 -16.31 24.60
CA GLU A 194 7.04 -15.55 25.48
C GLU A 194 7.39 -14.19 24.90
N GLN A 195 7.64 -14.11 23.59
CA GLN A 195 8.08 -12.88 22.93
C GLN A 195 7.27 -12.58 21.66
N TYR A 196 6.71 -11.38 21.60
CA TYR A 196 6.02 -10.87 20.43
C TYR A 196 6.58 -9.50 20.08
N ARG A 197 6.97 -9.30 18.82
CA ARG A 197 7.45 -8.01 18.32
C ARG A 197 6.72 -7.64 17.03
N TYR A 198 6.17 -6.43 17.01
CA TYR A 198 5.70 -5.82 15.78
C TYR A 198 6.85 -5.09 15.09
N ILE A 199 7.03 -5.34 13.79
CA ILE A 199 7.96 -4.62 12.92
C ILE A 199 7.16 -3.48 12.27
N ALA A 200 7.54 -2.23 12.60
CA ALA A 200 6.90 -1.04 12.08
C ALA A 200 6.82 -1.05 10.55
N ALA A 201 5.75 -0.46 10.00
CA ALA A 201 5.61 -0.24 8.58
C ALA A 201 6.77 0.58 8.02
N LEU A 202 6.87 0.65 6.69
CA LEU A 202 7.95 1.37 6.03
C LEU A 202 7.93 2.88 6.34
N ASN A 203 6.75 3.45 6.63
CA ASN A 203 6.58 4.83 7.07
C ASN A 203 7.34 5.80 6.15
N SER A 204 8.06 6.76 6.72
CA SER A 204 8.90 7.72 5.99
C SER A 204 10.37 7.30 5.92
N SER A 205 10.67 5.99 5.94
CA SER A 205 12.06 5.52 5.78
C SER A 205 12.63 5.95 4.42
N ASP A 206 13.94 6.23 4.40
CA ASP A 206 14.63 6.68 3.19
C ASP A 206 14.50 5.64 2.06
N GLU A 207 14.56 4.34 2.37
CA GLU A 207 14.41 3.30 1.35
C GLU A 207 13.00 3.25 0.77
N HIS A 208 11.98 3.54 1.57
CA HIS A 208 10.60 3.58 1.09
C HIS A 208 10.36 4.79 0.19
N ILE A 209 10.82 5.97 0.61
CA ILE A 209 10.74 7.19 -0.20
C ILE A 209 11.51 7.00 -1.52
N ALA A 210 12.70 6.40 -1.46
CA ALA A 210 13.48 6.05 -2.64
C ALA A 210 12.72 5.07 -3.55
N ALA A 211 12.08 4.03 -3.01
CA ALA A 211 11.30 3.07 -3.79
C ALA A 211 10.09 3.70 -4.48
N LEU A 212 9.36 4.59 -3.81
CA LEU A 212 8.25 5.33 -4.40
C LEU A 212 8.73 6.33 -5.46
N THR A 213 9.89 6.95 -5.23
CA THR A 213 10.50 7.89 -6.19
C THR A 213 10.97 7.16 -7.45
N ASP A 214 11.65 6.02 -7.32
CA ASP A 214 12.03 5.16 -8.45
C ASP A 214 10.79 4.72 -9.25
N LEU A 215 9.76 4.27 -8.54
CA LEU A 215 8.48 3.90 -9.13
C LEU A 215 7.88 5.06 -9.94
N LEU A 216 7.82 6.25 -9.38
CA LEU A 216 7.28 7.43 -10.06
C LEU A 216 8.15 7.82 -11.26
N ASN A 217 9.47 7.90 -11.11
CA ASN A 217 10.37 8.22 -12.21
C ASN A 217 10.22 7.26 -13.40
N ALA A 218 10.12 5.96 -13.12
CA ALA A 218 9.88 4.95 -14.16
C ALA A 218 8.53 5.13 -14.87
N ASN A 219 7.51 5.63 -14.17
CA ASN A 219 6.18 5.87 -14.75
C ASN A 219 6.03 7.27 -15.38
N LEU A 220 6.92 8.22 -15.09
CA LEU A 220 6.80 9.63 -15.50
C LEU A 220 7.80 10.04 -16.58
N GLN A 221 8.64 9.12 -17.08
CA GLN A 221 9.75 9.38 -18.01
C GLN A 221 9.50 10.52 -19.02
N ASP A 222 8.58 10.35 -19.96
CA ASP A 222 8.23 11.31 -21.01
C ASP A 222 7.52 12.58 -20.50
N TRP A 223 6.96 12.55 -19.29
CA TRP A 223 6.39 13.74 -18.64
C TRP A 223 7.47 14.60 -17.99
N LEU A 224 8.57 14.00 -17.54
CA LEU A 224 9.70 14.71 -16.91
C LEU A 224 10.67 15.33 -17.94
N GLN A 225 10.60 14.91 -19.21
CA GLN A 225 11.46 15.41 -20.29
C GLN A 225 10.87 16.59 -21.08
N LEU A 226 9.83 17.24 -20.57
CA LEU A 226 9.17 18.34 -21.28
C LEU A 226 9.90 19.68 -21.09
N PRO A 227 9.95 20.53 -22.13
CA PRO A 227 10.47 21.89 -21.99
C PRO A 227 9.63 22.66 -20.96
N ALA A 228 10.29 23.56 -20.21
CA ALA A 228 9.63 24.37 -19.20
C ALA A 228 8.44 25.14 -19.80
N ARG A 229 7.29 25.09 -19.12
CA ARG A 229 6.10 25.84 -19.52
C ARG A 229 6.41 27.34 -19.51
N ASN A 230 6.14 28.02 -20.62
CA ASN A 230 6.22 29.48 -20.67
C ASN A 230 4.97 30.09 -20.02
N SER A 231 5.01 30.28 -18.69
CA SER A 231 3.87 30.78 -17.91
C SER A 231 3.38 32.15 -18.38
N ALA A 232 4.29 33.04 -18.79
CA ALA A 232 3.94 34.38 -19.27
C ALA A 232 3.13 34.30 -20.57
N LEU A 233 3.57 33.49 -21.54
CA LEU A 233 2.84 33.28 -22.78
C LEU A 233 1.47 32.64 -22.51
N CYS A 234 1.39 31.64 -21.62
CA CYS A 234 0.11 31.03 -21.24
C CYS A 234 -0.85 32.04 -20.62
N GLN A 235 -0.37 32.91 -19.72
CA GLN A 235 -1.20 33.97 -19.11
C GLN A 235 -1.67 34.99 -20.14
N GLN A 236 -0.79 35.40 -21.06
CA GLN A 236 -1.14 36.30 -22.16
C GLN A 236 -2.23 35.71 -23.05
N GLN A 237 -2.07 34.44 -23.46
CA GLN A 237 -3.07 33.74 -24.28
C GLN A 237 -4.40 33.54 -23.54
N ALA A 238 -4.35 33.25 -22.23
CA ALA A 238 -5.55 33.13 -21.40
C ALA A 238 -6.28 34.47 -21.27
N GLN A 239 -5.57 35.58 -21.13
CA GLN A 239 -6.18 36.91 -21.10
C GLN A 239 -6.78 37.27 -22.45
N GLN A 240 -6.05 37.03 -23.56
CA GLN A 240 -6.56 37.26 -24.91
C GLN A 240 -7.85 36.46 -25.18
N ALA A 241 -7.95 35.23 -24.67
CA ALA A 241 -9.17 34.45 -24.78
C ALA A 241 -10.34 35.07 -24.00
N LYS A 242 -10.11 35.60 -22.79
CA LYS A 242 -11.14 36.31 -22.01
C LYS A 242 -11.61 37.59 -22.70
N ASP A 243 -10.68 38.33 -23.31
CA ASP A 243 -10.99 39.57 -24.01
C ASP A 243 -11.82 39.30 -25.28
N ASN A 244 -11.49 38.22 -26.00
CA ASN A 244 -12.22 37.79 -27.20
C ASN A 244 -13.59 37.14 -26.90
N TYR A 245 -13.74 36.54 -25.71
CA TYR A 245 -14.95 35.82 -25.29
C TYR A 245 -15.33 36.22 -23.86
N PRO A 246 -15.86 37.43 -23.65
CA PRO A 246 -16.26 37.88 -22.32
C PRO A 246 -17.36 36.97 -21.75
N ALA A 247 -17.28 36.68 -20.46
CA ALA A 247 -18.35 35.96 -19.77
C ALA A 247 -19.66 36.78 -19.86
N ALA A 248 -20.76 36.10 -20.18
CA ALA A 248 -22.10 36.69 -20.24
C ALA A 248 -22.60 37.16 -18.87
#